data_AF-A0A7C1BV80-F1
#
_entry.id   AF-A0A7C1BV80-F1
#
_cell.length_a   1.000
_cell.length_b   1.000
_cell.length_c   1.000
_cell.angle_alpha   90.00
_cell.angle_beta   90.00
_cell.angle_gamma   90.00
#
_symmetry.space_group_name_H-M   'P 1'
#
loop_
_entity.id
_entity.type
_entity.pdbx_description
1 polymer ?
#
loop_
_entity_poly.entity_id
_entity_poly.type
_entity_poly.pdbx_seq_one_letter_code
_entity_poly.pdbx_strand_id
1 'polypeptide(L)'
;MDSGRSIETIGIANSGFIGIEPEILVPNNIERELRLHEIAEPKIHTKIAGDGREVELIKYRNSAKVSIITEDRVEGPITCSVLVSPRARYVLLNDKLLGRLKVVLLDFGEGIWCF
;
A
#
# COMPACT_ATOMS: atom_id res chain seq x y z
N MET A 1 0.25 -11.41 -19.38
CA MET A 1 0.30 -9.98 -19.05
C MET A 1 -1.05 -9.63 -18.48
N ASP A 2 -1.11 -9.20 -17.22
CA ASP A 2 -2.37 -8.70 -16.65
C ASP A 2 -2.75 -7.44 -17.45
N SER A 3 -3.85 -7.49 -18.19
CA SER A 3 -4.36 -6.37 -19.02
C SER A 3 -5.03 -5.27 -18.17
N GLY A 4 -4.63 -5.14 -16.92
CA GLY A 4 -5.17 -4.18 -15.96
C GLY A 4 -4.42 -2.84 -16.01
N ARG A 5 -5.04 -1.81 -15.44
CA ARG A 5 -4.38 -0.52 -15.25
C ARG A 5 -3.26 -0.65 -14.21
N SER A 6 -2.15 0.03 -14.44
CA SER A 6 -1.02 0.10 -13.52
C SER A 6 -0.53 1.53 -13.39
N ILE A 7 0.08 1.83 -12.26
CA ILE A 7 0.72 3.12 -11.97
C ILE A 7 2.06 2.81 -11.31
N GLU A 8 3.11 3.44 -11.80
CA GLU A 8 4.40 3.48 -11.14
C GLU A 8 4.48 4.77 -10.31
N THR A 9 4.80 4.66 -9.02
CA THR A 9 4.82 5.80 -8.11
C THR A 9 5.74 5.54 -6.92
N ILE A 10 6.02 6.59 -6.15
CA ILE A 10 6.84 6.52 -4.95
C ILE A 10 5.95 6.19 -3.75
N GLY A 11 6.32 5.15 -3.01
CA GLY A 11 5.70 4.77 -1.75
C GLY A 11 6.67 4.87 -0.58
N ILE A 12 6.12 5.07 0.62
CA ILE A 12 6.85 5.06 1.88
C ILE A 12 6.71 3.67 2.49
N ALA A 13 7.83 3.00 2.74
CA ALA A 13 7.88 1.80 3.54
C ALA A 13 7.67 2.16 5.02
N ASN A 14 6.51 1.81 5.58
CA ASN A 14 6.12 2.22 6.93
C ASN A 14 5.84 1.02 7.83
N SER A 15 6.81 0.64 8.67
CA SER A 15 6.64 -0.44 9.66
C SER A 15 5.64 -0.11 10.78
N GLY A 16 5.39 1.18 11.04
CA GLY A 16 4.39 1.63 12.01
C GLY A 16 2.95 1.58 11.47
N PHE A 17 2.78 1.42 10.16
CA PHE A 17 1.48 1.13 9.57
C PHE A 17 1.21 -0.37 9.70
N ILE A 18 0.57 -0.76 10.80
CA ILE A 18 0.33 -2.17 11.13
C ILE A 18 -1.00 -2.69 10.55
N GLY A 19 -1.04 -3.98 10.28
CA GLY A 19 -2.25 -4.70 9.88
C GLY A 19 -2.13 -6.21 10.06
N ILE A 20 -3.22 -6.93 9.79
CA ILE A 20 -3.24 -8.41 9.81
C ILE A 20 -2.98 -9.03 8.44
N GLU A 21 -3.09 -8.24 7.37
CA GLU A 21 -2.91 -8.66 5.97
C GLU A 21 -2.09 -7.60 5.21
N PRO A 22 -1.51 -7.94 4.04
CA PRO A 22 -0.85 -6.95 3.19
C PRO A 22 -1.82 -5.85 2.75
N GLU A 23 -1.45 -4.60 3.03
CA GLU A 23 -2.25 -3.43 2.72
C GLU A 23 -1.38 -2.30 2.18
N ILE A 24 -1.95 -1.52 1.25
CA ILE A 24 -1.36 -0.31 0.72
C ILE A 24 -2.34 0.85 0.90
N LEU A 25 -1.91 1.93 1.54
CA LEU A 25 -2.68 3.17 1.61
C LEU A 25 -2.34 4.02 0.40
N VAL A 26 -3.36 4.50 -0.32
CA VAL A 26 -3.17 5.37 -1.49
C VAL A 26 -4.03 6.64 -1.40
N PRO A 27 -3.58 7.74 -2.03
CA PRO A 27 -4.41 8.92 -2.25
C PRO A 27 -5.58 8.67 -3.24
N ASN A 28 -6.61 9.51 -3.18
CA ASN A 28 -7.80 9.43 -4.07
C ASN A 28 -7.49 9.52 -5.58
N ASN A 29 -6.40 10.16 -6.01
CA ASN A 29 -6.05 10.19 -7.44
C ASN A 29 -5.59 8.80 -7.94
N ILE A 30 -4.87 8.04 -7.11
CA ILE A 30 -4.40 6.69 -7.46
C ILE A 30 -5.58 5.72 -7.58
N GLU A 31 -6.53 5.77 -6.64
CA GLU A 31 -7.77 4.97 -6.73
C GLU A 31 -8.51 5.23 -8.05
N ARG A 32 -8.72 6.50 -8.41
CA ARG A 32 -9.46 6.90 -9.62
C ARG A 32 -8.76 6.50 -10.90
N GLU A 33 -7.44 6.64 -10.94
CA GLU A 33 -6.64 6.30 -12.13
C GLU A 33 -6.60 4.78 -12.35
N LEU A 34 -6.44 3.99 -11.27
CA LEU A 34 -6.56 2.53 -11.31
C LEU A 34 -8.00 2.03 -11.50
N ARG A 35 -9.00 2.89 -11.28
CA ARG A 35 -10.43 2.56 -11.30
C ARG A 35 -10.80 1.37 -10.43
N LEU A 36 -10.41 1.43 -9.15
CA LEU A 36 -10.64 0.31 -8.23
C LEU A 36 -12.13 -0.01 -8.06
N HIS A 37 -13.01 0.99 -8.13
CA HIS A 37 -14.46 0.81 -8.11
C HIS A 37 -15.04 0.00 -9.28
N GLU A 38 -14.33 -0.14 -10.42
CA GLU A 38 -14.81 -0.98 -11.53
C GLU A 38 -14.44 -2.47 -11.34
N ILE A 39 -13.50 -2.77 -10.43
CA ILE A 39 -12.95 -4.13 -10.26
C ILE A 39 -13.21 -4.72 -8.86
N ALA A 40 -13.57 -3.90 -7.88
CA ALA A 40 -13.85 -4.35 -6.52
C ALA A 40 -14.85 -3.44 -5.80
N GLU A 41 -15.70 -4.03 -4.97
CA GLU A 41 -16.66 -3.30 -4.13
C GLU A 41 -15.94 -2.63 -2.95
N PRO A 42 -16.07 -1.30 -2.77
CA PRO A 42 -15.50 -0.59 -1.63
C PRO A 42 -16.27 -0.89 -0.34
N LYS A 43 -15.55 -0.93 0.79
CA LYS A 43 -16.14 -0.99 2.13
C LYS A 43 -15.53 0.04 3.06
N ILE A 44 -16.32 0.59 3.97
CA ILE A 44 -15.78 1.40 5.07
C ILE A 44 -14.97 0.46 5.99
N HIS A 45 -13.77 0.88 6.33
CA HIS A 45 -12.87 0.16 7.22
C HIS A 45 -12.28 1.13 8.23
N THR A 46 -12.49 0.84 9.52
CA THR A 46 -11.96 1.64 10.63
C THR A 46 -10.61 1.10 11.05
N LYS A 47 -9.63 2.00 11.22
CA LYS A 47 -8.33 1.72 11.81
C LYS A 47 -8.07 2.63 13.00
N ILE A 48 -7.26 2.16 13.96
CA ILE A 48 -6.72 2.99 15.03
C ILE A 48 -5.40 3.58 14.54
N ALA A 49 -5.32 4.90 14.46
CA ALA A 49 -4.10 5.62 14.11
C ALA A 49 -3.09 5.59 15.27
N GLY A 50 -1.84 5.98 14.98
CA GLY A 50 -0.77 6.01 15.99
C GLY A 50 -1.05 6.95 17.18
N ASP A 51 -1.95 7.93 17.02
CA ASP A 51 -2.42 8.81 18.11
C ASP A 51 -3.63 8.25 18.89
N GLY A 52 -4.03 7.01 18.60
CA GLY A 52 -5.15 6.32 19.25
C GLY A 52 -6.53 6.66 18.69
N ARG A 53 -6.64 7.53 17.68
CA ARG A 53 -7.93 7.90 17.10
C ARG A 53 -8.40 6.87 16.09
N GLU A 54 -9.72 6.67 16.04
CA GLU A 54 -10.36 5.95 14.95
C GLU A 54 -10.33 6.77 13.67
N VAL A 55 -9.94 6.12 12.57
CA VAL A 55 -9.90 6.70 11.23
C VAL A 55 -10.69 5.77 10.31
N GLU A 56 -11.71 6.31 9.66
CA GLU A 56 -12.43 5.63 8.61
C GLU A 56 -11.70 5.77 7.27
N LEU A 57 -11.56 4.65 6.58
CA LEU A 57 -10.92 4.53 5.27
C LEU A 57 -11.84 3.76 4.34
N ILE A 58 -11.69 3.98 3.03
CA ILE A 58 -12.32 3.11 2.03
C ILE A 58 -11.37 1.95 1.76
N LYS A 59 -11.85 0.71 1.81
CA LYS A 59 -11.06 -0.50 1.58
C LYS A 59 -11.59 -1.27 0.38
N TYR A 60 -10.70 -1.56 -0.56
CA TYR A 60 -10.91 -2.49 -1.68
C TYR A 60 -10.09 -3.76 -1.41
N ARG A 61 -10.76 -4.84 -1.02
CA ARG A 61 -10.09 -6.06 -0.56
C ARG A 61 -9.41 -6.81 -1.70
N ASN A 62 -8.13 -7.18 -1.53
CA ASN A 62 -7.34 -7.97 -2.50
C ASN A 62 -7.43 -7.46 -3.95
N SER A 63 -7.46 -6.14 -4.13
CA SER A 63 -7.84 -5.47 -5.38
C SER A 63 -6.65 -4.98 -6.20
N ALA A 64 -5.43 -5.05 -5.65
CA ALA A 64 -4.22 -4.64 -6.34
C ALA A 64 -3.08 -5.64 -6.17
N LYS A 65 -2.22 -5.68 -7.18
CA LYS A 65 -0.92 -6.35 -7.16
C LYS A 65 0.16 -5.29 -7.04
N VAL A 66 1.02 -5.41 -6.04
CA VAL A 66 2.10 -4.44 -5.77
C VAL A 66 3.45 -5.10 -5.99
N SER A 67 4.34 -4.42 -6.70
CA SER A 67 5.74 -4.77 -6.85
C SER A 67 6.61 -3.58 -6.48
N ILE A 68 7.83 -3.83 -6.02
CA ILE A 68 8.88 -2.82 -5.87
C ILE A 68 9.84 -2.95 -7.04
N ILE A 69 10.15 -1.82 -7.68
CA ILE A 69 11.07 -1.74 -8.81
C ILE A 69 12.36 -1.08 -8.28
N THR A 70 13.49 -1.75 -8.44
CA THR A 70 14.83 -1.22 -8.18
C THR A 70 15.68 -1.30 -9.43
N GLU A 71 16.87 -0.73 -9.39
CA GLU A 71 17.82 -0.75 -10.52
C GLU A 71 18.24 -2.18 -10.91
N ASP A 72 18.31 -3.08 -9.93
CA ASP A 72 18.84 -4.44 -10.08
C ASP A 72 17.76 -5.53 -10.14
N ARG A 73 16.54 -5.28 -9.65
CA ARG A 73 15.45 -6.27 -9.67
C ARG A 73 14.05 -5.67 -9.52
N VAL A 74 13.07 -6.52 -9.74
CA VAL A 74 11.66 -6.28 -9.38
C VAL A 74 11.24 -7.35 -8.38
N GLU A 75 10.73 -6.95 -7.23
CA GLU A 75 10.22 -7.88 -6.20
C GLU A 75 8.69 -7.80 -6.13
N GLY A 76 8.03 -8.95 -6.22
CA GLY A 76 6.57 -9.06 -6.35
C GLY A 76 6.14 -9.80 -7.62
N PRO A 77 4.85 -9.75 -8.01
CA PRO A 77 3.78 -8.99 -7.34
C PRO A 77 3.23 -9.68 -6.10
N ILE A 78 2.83 -8.88 -5.11
CA ILE A 78 2.05 -9.31 -3.94
C ILE A 78 0.62 -8.76 -4.05
N THR A 79 -0.37 -9.65 -3.97
CA THR A 79 -1.78 -9.24 -3.83
C THR A 79 -1.98 -8.57 -2.48
N CYS A 80 -2.60 -7.39 -2.48
CA CYS A 80 -2.88 -6.64 -1.26
C CYS A 80 -4.25 -5.95 -1.32
N SER A 81 -4.77 -5.60 -0.15
CA SER A 81 -5.95 -4.73 -0.04
C SER A 81 -5.53 -3.26 -0.17
N VAL A 82 -6.26 -2.49 -0.97
CA VAL A 82 -6.04 -1.04 -1.09
C VAL A 82 -6.90 -0.30 -0.08
N LEU A 83 -6.27 0.54 0.74
CA LEU A 83 -6.95 1.53 1.57
C LEU A 83 -6.84 2.89 0.87
N VAL A 84 -7.93 3.63 0.82
CA VAL A 84 -7.98 4.95 0.21
C VAL A 84 -8.31 5.97 1.29
N SER A 85 -7.47 7.00 1.39
CA SER A 85 -7.72 8.13 2.28
C SER A 85 -7.70 9.44 1.50
N PRO A 86 -8.72 10.30 1.65
CA PRO A 86 -8.71 11.65 1.07
C PRO A 86 -7.62 12.54 1.68
N ARG A 87 -7.07 12.16 2.85
CA ARG A 87 -6.02 12.89 3.56
C ARG A 87 -4.62 12.37 3.26
N ALA A 88 -4.49 11.23 2.56
CA ALA A 88 -3.19 10.69 2.19
C ALA A 88 -2.55 11.54 1.09
N ARG A 89 -1.29 11.92 1.31
CA ARG A 89 -0.45 12.59 0.31
C ARG A 89 0.50 11.62 -0.40
N TYR A 90 0.90 10.56 0.29
CA TYR A 90 1.87 9.57 -0.18
C TYR A 90 1.25 8.18 -0.10
N VAL A 91 1.75 7.29 -0.94
CA VAL A 91 1.46 5.87 -0.84
C VAL A 91 2.19 5.30 0.37
N LEU A 92 1.52 4.52 1.22
CA LEU A 92 2.15 3.85 2.38
C LEU A 92 2.02 2.34 2.25
N LEU A 93 3.14 1.62 2.39
CA LEU A 93 3.16 0.16 2.47
C LEU A 93 3.14 -0.24 3.94
N ASN A 94 2.24 -1.16 4.30
CA ASN A 94 2.13 -1.65 5.66
C ASN A 94 3.19 -2.72 5.99
N ASP A 95 3.36 -3.02 7.28
CA ASP A 95 4.34 -3.99 7.79
C ASP A 95 4.23 -5.37 7.13
N LYS A 96 2.99 -5.86 6.90
CA LYS A 96 2.75 -7.15 6.26
C LYS A 96 3.11 -7.16 4.78
N LEU A 97 2.83 -6.08 4.05
CA LEU A 97 3.19 -5.96 2.64
C LEU A 97 4.72 -5.89 2.49
N LEU A 98 5.40 -5.09 3.32
CA LEU A 98 6.86 -5.02 3.35
C LEU A 98 7.50 -6.38 3.61
N GLY A 99 7.04 -7.10 4.63
CA GLY A 99 7.56 -8.44 4.92
C GLY A 99 7.34 -9.44 3.79
N ARG A 100 6.24 -9.34 3.03
CA ARG A 100 5.96 -10.20 1.87
C ARG A 100 6.77 -9.81 0.64
N LEU A 101 7.14 -8.54 0.52
CA LEU A 101 8.09 -8.02 -0.46
C LEU A 101 9.54 -8.15 0.01
N LYS A 102 9.79 -8.87 1.12
CA LYS A 102 11.11 -9.12 1.71
C LYS A 102 11.88 -7.85 2.11
N VAL A 103 11.22 -6.70 2.21
CA VAL A 103 11.89 -5.45 2.58
C VAL A 103 12.24 -5.46 4.08
N VAL A 104 13.52 -5.24 4.38
CA VAL A 104 14.05 -5.02 5.72
C VAL A 104 14.49 -3.56 5.83
N LEU A 105 13.88 -2.84 6.77
CA LEU A 105 14.24 -1.45 7.08
C LEU A 105 15.36 -1.46 8.14
N LEU A 106 16.49 -0.83 7.84
CA LEU A 106 17.68 -0.83 8.68
C LEU A 106 17.83 0.51 9.42
N ASP A 107 17.80 1.62 8.68
CA ASP A 107 17.82 2.97 9.23
C ASP A 107 16.73 3.81 8.55
N PHE A 108 15.70 4.18 9.32
CA PHE A 108 14.55 4.93 8.84
C PHE A 108 14.89 6.39 8.55
N GLY A 109 15.82 6.98 9.31
CA GLY A 109 16.19 8.40 9.19
C GLY A 109 17.02 8.64 7.93
N GLU A 110 17.94 7.71 7.65
CA GLU A 110 18.81 7.76 6.48
C GLU A 110 18.21 7.07 5.24
N GLY A 111 17.05 6.42 5.38
CA GLY A 111 16.40 5.69 4.28
C GLY A 111 17.17 4.44 3.84
N ILE A 112 17.87 3.77 4.77
CA ILE A 112 18.64 2.56 4.50
C ILE A 112 17.75 1.34 4.68
N TRP A 113 17.71 0.50 3.65
CA TRP A 113 16.94 -0.73 3.63
C TRP A 113 17.61 -1.77 2.71
N CYS A 114 17.23 -3.03 2.85
CA CYS A 114 17.58 -4.10 1.93
C CYS A 114 16.36 -4.99 1.67
N PHE A 115 16.53 -5.97 0.79
CA PHE A 115 15.59 -7.09 0.68
C PHE A 115 16.16 -8.34 1.36
#